data_AF-A0A8T1S5Q8-F1
#
_entry.id   AF-A0A8T1S5Q8-F1
#
_cell.length_a   1.000
_cell.length_b   1.000
_cell.length_c   1.000
_cell.angle_alpha   90.00
_cell.angle_beta   90.00
_cell.angle_gamma   90.00
#
_symmetry.space_group_name_H-M   'P 1'
#
loop_
_entity.id
_entity.type
_entity.pdbx_description
1 polymer ?
#
loop_
_entity_poly.entity_id
_entity_poly.type
_entity_poly.pdbx_seq_one_letter_code
_entity_poly.pdbx_strand_id
1 'polypeptide(L)'
;MCPFPVCASSLQGKTDAEREKIVSQFKQLHQFLEEEERLLLAELGELEKKIVKLQDENVTKLSAEISRLSELISEMEGKCQQPASEFLQDVRSTLSRCEQGKFQQPVEISPDLAKKLSDFTQKNIVLKETLRKFQGIELRLKKEKESDLCECWRKGAVSN
;
A
#
# COMPACT_ATOMS: atom_id res chain seq x y z
N MET A 1 58.72 22.29 -18.35
CA MET A 1 57.88 22.09 -19.56
C MET A 1 56.43 22.04 -19.09
N CYS A 2 55.64 23.07 -19.40
CA CYS A 2 54.22 23.11 -19.01
C CYS A 2 53.39 22.23 -19.96
N PRO A 3 52.39 21.48 -19.48
CA PRO A 3 51.52 20.70 -20.35
C PRO A 3 50.69 21.61 -21.23
N PHE A 4 50.42 21.17 -22.46
CA PHE A 4 49.65 21.85 -23.51
C PHE A 4 48.39 22.57 -22.98
N PRO A 5 48.09 23.82 -23.43
CA PRO A 5 46.87 24.51 -23.02
C PRO A 5 45.64 23.75 -23.54
N VAL A 6 44.80 23.28 -22.62
CA VAL A 6 43.50 22.69 -22.95
C VAL A 6 42.63 23.77 -23.60
N CYS A 7 42.21 23.57 -24.84
CA CYS A 7 41.40 24.55 -25.57
C CYS A 7 39.97 24.63 -24.99
N ALA A 8 39.42 25.84 -24.87
CA ALA A 8 38.09 26.09 -24.29
C ALA A 8 36.95 25.32 -24.99
N SER A 9 37.05 25.09 -26.30
CA SER A 9 36.08 24.29 -27.07
C SER A 9 36.05 22.82 -26.64
N SER A 10 37.20 22.26 -26.23
CA SER A 10 37.29 20.90 -25.70
C SER A 10 36.65 20.76 -24.32
N LEU A 11 36.68 21.82 -23.50
CA LEU A 11 36.03 21.84 -22.19
C LEU A 11 34.51 21.98 -22.33
N GLN A 12 34.03 22.84 -23.23
CA GLN A 12 32.60 23.03 -23.49
C GLN A 12 31.92 21.72 -23.90
N GLY A 13 32.49 20.98 -24.87
CA GLY A 13 31.94 19.70 -25.30
C GLY A 13 31.89 18.64 -24.19
N LYS A 14 32.87 18.63 -23.26
CA LYS A 14 32.85 17.74 -22.09
C LYS A 14 31.76 18.12 -21.11
N THR A 15 31.59 19.41 -20.82
CA THR A 15 30.54 19.90 -19.93
C THR A 15 29.14 19.60 -20.48
N ASP A 16 28.93 19.75 -21.79
CA ASP A 16 27.65 19.44 -22.43
C ASP A 16 27.36 17.94 -22.40
N ALA A 17 28.37 17.08 -22.61
CA ALA A 17 28.22 15.63 -22.48
C ALA A 17 27.85 15.20 -21.04
N GLU A 18 28.45 15.80 -20.01
CA GLU A 18 28.09 15.51 -18.62
C GLU A 18 26.68 16.02 -18.26
N ARG A 19 26.27 17.16 -18.81
CA ARG A 19 24.89 17.66 -18.67
C ARG A 19 23.88 16.65 -19.20
N GLU A 20 24.08 16.17 -20.43
CA GLU A 20 23.18 15.18 -21.04
C GLU A 20 23.15 13.85 -20.26
N LYS A 21 24.29 13.40 -19.73
CA LYS A 21 24.35 12.22 -18.85
C LYS A 21 23.50 12.41 -17.60
N ILE A 22 23.64 13.54 -16.90
CA ILE A 22 22.86 13.83 -15.69
C ILE A 22 21.37 13.82 -16.03
N VAL A 23 20.95 14.52 -17.08
CA VAL A 23 19.54 14.56 -17.53
C VAL A 23 19.03 13.15 -17.82
N SER A 24 19.78 12.34 -18.58
CA SER A 24 19.41 10.97 -18.94
C SER A 24 19.30 10.05 -17.72
N GLN A 25 20.25 10.11 -16.79
CA GLN A 25 20.25 9.31 -15.57
C GLN A 25 19.04 9.64 -14.69
N PHE A 26 18.74 10.91 -14.49
CA PHE A 26 17.55 11.31 -13.73
C PHE A 26 16.28 10.89 -14.45
N LYS A 27 16.18 11.04 -15.77
CA LYS A 27 15.01 10.58 -16.52
C LYS A 27 14.75 9.09 -16.33
N GLN A 28 15.79 8.25 -16.40
CA GLN A 28 15.67 6.81 -16.16
C GLN A 28 15.21 6.52 -14.72
N LEU A 29 15.76 7.23 -13.73
CA LEU A 29 15.36 7.07 -12.33
C LEU A 29 13.89 7.44 -12.10
N HIS A 30 13.42 8.56 -12.67
CA HIS A 30 12.00 8.96 -12.54
C HIS A 30 11.06 7.90 -13.14
N GLN A 31 11.37 7.41 -14.34
CA GLN A 31 10.57 6.37 -14.99
C GLN A 31 10.53 5.07 -14.18
N PHE A 32 11.68 4.67 -13.62
CA PHE A 32 11.75 3.51 -12.74
C PHE A 32 10.89 3.67 -11.49
N LEU A 33 10.98 4.83 -10.82
CA LEU A 33 10.20 5.09 -9.61
C LEU A 33 8.69 5.14 -9.88
N GLU A 34 8.27 5.74 -10.99
CA GLU A 34 6.87 5.78 -11.41
C GLU A 34 6.30 4.38 -11.65
N GLU A 35 7.08 3.51 -12.30
CA GLU A 35 6.66 2.12 -12.53
C GLU A 35 6.59 1.31 -11.23
N GLU A 36 7.58 1.45 -10.33
CA GLU A 36 7.55 0.80 -9.02
C GLU A 36 6.36 1.27 -8.16
N GLU A 37 6.07 2.58 -8.15
CA GLU A 37 4.88 3.13 -7.47
C GLU A 37 3.60 2.51 -8.04
N ARG A 38 3.46 2.49 -9.37
CA ARG A 38 2.31 1.93 -10.06
C ARG A 38 2.11 0.45 -9.72
N LEU A 39 3.18 -0.34 -9.69
CA LEU A 39 3.13 -1.77 -9.37
C LEU A 39 2.71 -2.01 -7.91
N LEU A 40 3.29 -1.26 -6.97
CA LEU A 40 2.95 -1.37 -5.55
C LEU A 40 1.48 -0.99 -5.29
N LEU A 41 1.00 0.09 -5.91
CA LEU A 41 -0.39 0.52 -5.81
C LEU A 41 -1.35 -0.51 -6.43
N ALA A 42 -0.99 -1.11 -7.57
CA ALA A 42 -1.79 -2.17 -8.19
C ALA A 42 -1.90 -3.40 -7.27
N GLU A 43 -0.79 -3.85 -6.68
CA GLU A 43 -0.79 -4.97 -5.74
C GLU A 43 -1.61 -4.66 -4.47
N LEU A 44 -1.55 -3.42 -3.96
CA LEU A 44 -2.38 -2.97 -2.84
C LEU A 44 -3.87 -2.92 -3.19
N GLY A 45 -4.23 -2.41 -4.37
CA GLY A 45 -5.61 -2.39 -4.85
C GLY A 45 -6.21 -3.80 -5.01
N GLU A 46 -5.42 -4.78 -5.43
CA GLU A 46 -5.86 -6.19 -5.46
C GLU A 46 -6.07 -6.77 -4.06
N LEU A 47 -5.33 -6.29 -3.05
CA LEU A 47 -5.55 -6.66 -1.66
C LEU A 47 -6.87 -6.06 -1.14
N GLU A 48 -7.13 -4.78 -1.41
CA GLU A 48 -8.36 -4.08 -1.04
C GLU A 48 -9.60 -4.75 -1.63
N LYS A 49 -9.56 -5.10 -2.93
CA LYS A 49 -10.66 -5.83 -3.59
C LYS A 49 -10.99 -7.15 -2.89
N LYS A 50 -9.97 -7.89 -2.44
CA LYS A 50 -10.17 -9.16 -1.72
C LYS A 50 -10.79 -8.93 -0.34
N ILE A 51 -10.39 -7.88 0.36
CA ILE A 51 -10.97 -7.50 1.65
C ILE A 51 -12.45 -7.15 1.48
N VAL A 52 -12.79 -6.28 0.52
CA VAL A 52 -14.17 -5.88 0.22
C VAL A 52 -15.01 -7.10 -0.15
N LYS A 53 -14.51 -7.98 -1.02
CA LYS A 53 -15.22 -9.20 -1.39
C LYS A 53 -15.56 -10.08 -0.18
N LEU A 54 -14.61 -10.28 0.74
CA LEU A 54 -14.84 -11.03 1.98
C LEU A 54 -15.90 -10.35 2.87
N GLN A 55 -15.87 -9.03 2.95
CA GLN A 55 -16.86 -8.25 3.70
C GLN A 55 -18.26 -8.41 3.08
N ASP A 56 -18.39 -8.30 1.76
CA ASP A 56 -19.67 -8.47 1.06
C ASP A 56 -20.25 -9.87 1.23
N GLU A 57 -19.40 -10.91 1.16
CA GLU A 57 -19.79 -12.30 1.42
C GLU A 57 -20.31 -12.46 2.86
N ASN A 58 -19.65 -11.83 3.83
CA ASN A 58 -20.07 -11.85 5.23
C ASN A 58 -21.37 -11.10 5.46
N VAL A 59 -21.53 -9.91 4.88
CA VAL A 59 -22.76 -9.12 4.95
C VAL A 59 -23.92 -9.93 4.36
N THR A 60 -23.71 -10.58 3.22
CA THR A 60 -24.74 -11.43 2.58
C THR A 60 -25.15 -12.59 3.49
N LYS A 61 -24.18 -13.33 4.05
CA LYS A 61 -24.44 -14.45 4.97
C LYS A 61 -25.18 -14.00 6.24
N LEU A 62 -24.71 -12.93 6.87
CA LEU A 62 -25.32 -12.39 8.08
C LEU A 62 -26.73 -11.85 7.80
N SER A 63 -26.94 -11.19 6.67
CA SER A 63 -28.27 -10.67 6.31
C SER A 63 -29.28 -11.79 6.09
N ALA A 64 -28.86 -12.90 5.45
CA ALA A 64 -29.69 -14.09 5.29
C ALA A 64 -30.03 -14.73 6.64
N GLU A 65 -29.06 -14.82 7.55
CA GLU A 65 -29.28 -15.37 8.89
C GLU A 65 -30.18 -14.49 9.76
N ILE A 66 -30.00 -13.17 9.70
CA ILE A 66 -30.91 -12.20 10.35
C ILE A 66 -32.33 -12.40 9.82
N SER A 67 -32.51 -12.46 8.50
CA SER A 67 -33.83 -12.65 7.88
C SER A 67 -34.49 -13.96 8.34
N ARG A 68 -33.73 -15.06 8.34
CA ARG A 68 -34.18 -16.37 8.81
C ARG A 68 -34.61 -16.34 10.28
N LEU A 69 -33.83 -15.69 11.14
CA LEU A 69 -34.15 -15.56 12.56
C LEU A 69 -35.35 -14.65 12.79
N SER A 70 -35.48 -13.55 12.03
CA SER A 70 -36.64 -12.66 12.08
C SER A 70 -37.93 -13.39 11.69
N GLU A 71 -37.90 -14.18 10.62
CA GLU A 71 -39.04 -15.01 10.21
C GLU A 71 -39.45 -15.99 11.31
N LEU A 72 -38.46 -16.66 11.92
CA LEU A 72 -38.71 -17.59 13.01
C LEU A 72 -39.33 -16.92 14.24
N ILE A 73 -38.82 -15.73 14.61
CA ILE A 73 -39.37 -14.92 15.71
C ILE A 73 -40.82 -14.54 15.41
N SER A 74 -41.09 -13.99 14.22
CA SER A 74 -42.46 -13.59 13.84
C SER A 74 -43.43 -14.76 13.80
N GLU A 75 -42.98 -15.94 13.39
CA GLU A 75 -43.80 -17.14 13.42
C GLU A 75 -44.09 -17.59 14.86
N MET A 76 -43.10 -17.59 15.74
CA MET A 76 -43.28 -17.90 17.16
C MET A 76 -44.23 -16.91 17.84
N GLU A 77 -44.06 -15.61 17.57
CA GLU A 77 -44.96 -14.56 18.06
C GLU A 77 -46.39 -14.79 17.56
N GLY A 78 -46.57 -15.09 16.27
CA GLY A 78 -47.87 -15.41 15.68
C GLY A 78 -48.52 -16.64 16.32
N LYS A 79 -47.75 -17.71 16.53
CA LYS A 79 -48.20 -18.93 17.22
C LYS A 79 -48.68 -18.65 18.64
N CYS A 80 -47.95 -17.83 19.40
CA CYS A 80 -48.30 -17.47 20.77
C CYS A 80 -49.62 -16.68 20.88
N GLN A 81 -50.09 -16.04 19.79
CA GLN A 81 -51.37 -15.32 19.77
C GLN A 81 -52.56 -16.21 19.35
N GLN A 82 -52.32 -17.45 18.90
CA GLN A 82 -53.38 -18.35 18.44
C GLN A 82 -54.14 -18.99 19.61
N PRO A 83 -55.43 -19.37 19.42
CA PRO A 83 -56.15 -20.19 20.38
C PRO A 83 -55.44 -21.53 20.65
N ALA A 84 -55.60 -22.07 21.87
CA ALA A 84 -54.91 -23.29 22.29
C ALA A 84 -55.12 -24.50 21.35
N SER A 85 -56.30 -24.62 20.74
CA SER A 85 -56.60 -25.69 19.79
C SER A 85 -55.79 -25.62 18.51
N GLU A 86 -55.52 -24.42 18.00
CA GLU A 86 -54.72 -24.20 16.79
C GLU A 86 -53.23 -24.29 17.10
N PHE A 87 -52.79 -23.68 18.21
CA PHE A 87 -51.40 -23.74 18.67
C PHE A 87 -50.88 -25.18 18.77
N LEU A 88 -51.68 -26.10 19.32
CA LEU A 88 -51.27 -27.47 19.56
C LEU A 88 -51.19 -28.35 18.29
N GLN A 89 -51.76 -27.93 17.15
CA GLN A 89 -51.77 -28.75 15.93
C GLN A 89 -50.37 -28.93 15.32
N ASP A 90 -49.54 -27.91 15.40
CA ASP A 90 -48.28 -27.77 14.65
C ASP A 90 -47.13 -27.19 15.52
N VAL A 91 -47.29 -27.17 16.84
CA VAL A 91 -46.23 -26.75 17.78
C VAL A 91 -44.94 -27.56 17.62
N ARG A 92 -45.05 -28.87 17.35
CA ARG A 92 -43.87 -29.76 17.23
C ARG A 92 -43.04 -29.45 15.98
N SER A 93 -43.69 -29.17 14.84
CA SER A 93 -42.97 -28.82 13.61
C SER A 93 -42.33 -27.45 13.71
N THR A 94 -43.02 -26.49 14.32
CA THR A 94 -42.50 -25.14 14.60
C THR A 94 -41.24 -25.23 15.47
N LEU A 95 -41.31 -25.97 16.59
CA LEU A 95 -40.17 -26.16 17.50
C LEU A 95 -38.99 -26.85 16.80
N SER A 96 -39.25 -27.91 16.01
CA SER A 96 -38.22 -28.59 15.23
C SER A 96 -37.48 -27.64 14.28
N ARG A 97 -38.19 -26.69 13.65
CA ARG A 97 -37.59 -25.69 12.76
C ARG A 97 -36.79 -24.64 13.52
N CYS A 98 -37.21 -24.26 14.73
CA CYS A 98 -36.41 -23.39 15.59
C CYS A 98 -35.06 -24.02 15.95
N GLU A 99 -35.06 -25.32 16.23
CA GLU A 99 -33.86 -26.07 16.59
C GLU A 99 -32.95 -26.40 15.40
N GLN A 100 -33.49 -26.45 14.17
CA GLN A 100 -32.75 -26.88 12.98
C GLN A 100 -31.89 -25.81 12.28
N GLY A 101 -31.70 -24.63 12.88
CA GLY A 101 -30.82 -23.59 12.35
C GLY A 101 -29.36 -23.74 12.81
N LYS A 102 -28.43 -24.06 11.91
CA LYS A 102 -26.99 -23.86 12.19
C LYS A 102 -26.60 -22.43 11.82
N PHE A 103 -26.20 -21.65 12.81
CA PHE A 103 -25.61 -20.33 12.58
C PHE A 103 -24.36 -20.49 11.70
N GLN A 104 -24.38 -19.87 10.53
CA GLN A 104 -23.22 -19.83 9.64
C GLN A 104 -22.30 -18.71 10.13
N GLN A 105 -21.16 -19.07 10.72
CA GLN A 105 -20.20 -18.06 11.17
C GLN A 105 -19.68 -17.23 9.98
N PRO A 106 -19.43 -15.93 10.20
CA PRO A 106 -18.74 -15.09 9.22
C PRO A 106 -17.40 -15.70 8.81
N VAL A 107 -17.02 -15.48 7.56
CA VAL A 107 -15.70 -15.81 7.05
C VAL A 107 -14.70 -14.88 7.72
N GLU A 108 -13.76 -15.45 8.47
CA GLU A 108 -12.68 -14.67 9.07
C GLU A 108 -11.69 -14.19 8.00
N ILE A 109 -11.05 -13.05 8.28
CA ILE A 109 -9.95 -12.58 7.45
C ILE A 109 -8.83 -13.63 7.52
N SER A 110 -8.43 -14.15 6.35
CA SER A 110 -7.33 -15.11 6.27
C SER A 110 -6.03 -14.53 6.84
N PRO A 111 -5.27 -15.31 7.64
CA PRO A 111 -3.93 -14.92 8.11
C PRO A 111 -2.99 -14.48 6.97
N ASP A 112 -3.16 -15.06 5.77
CA ASP A 112 -2.36 -14.71 4.60
C ASP A 112 -2.61 -13.28 4.14
N LEU A 113 -3.86 -12.80 4.28
CA LEU A 113 -4.24 -11.44 3.88
C LEU A 113 -3.67 -10.41 4.86
N ALA A 114 -3.75 -10.71 6.16
CA ALA A 114 -3.14 -9.88 7.19
C ALA A 114 -1.61 -9.81 7.05
N LYS A 115 -0.97 -10.94 6.75
CA LYS A 115 0.47 -11.00 6.48
C LYS A 115 0.86 -10.10 5.30
N LYS A 116 0.13 -10.15 4.19
CA LYS A 116 0.40 -9.28 3.03
C LYS A 116 0.34 -7.79 3.37
N LEU A 117 -0.62 -7.37 4.20
CA LEU A 117 -0.70 -5.98 4.65
C LEU A 117 0.51 -5.59 5.51
N SER A 118 0.97 -6.50 6.37
CA SER A 118 2.21 -6.33 7.13
C SER A 118 3.43 -6.20 6.21
N ASP A 119 3.52 -7.02 5.16
CA ASP A 119 4.61 -6.94 4.17
C ASP A 119 4.64 -5.58 3.48
N PHE A 120 3.47 -5.01 3.13
CA PHE A 120 3.37 -3.65 2.59
C PHE A 120 3.84 -2.57 3.56
N THR A 121 3.52 -2.73 4.85
CA THR A 121 4.00 -1.81 5.89
C THR A 121 5.52 -1.82 5.95
N GLN A 122 6.14 -3.00 5.86
CA GLN A 122 7.59 -3.14 5.81
C GLN A 122 8.20 -2.54 4.54
N LYS A 123 7.59 -2.78 3.37
CA LYS A 123 8.01 -2.15 2.09
C LYS A 123 8.04 -0.63 2.21
N ASN A 124 7.01 -0.02 2.82
CA ASN A 124 6.93 1.43 3.02
C ASN A 124 8.02 1.97 3.96
N ILE A 125 8.39 1.23 5.00
CA ILE A 125 9.51 1.61 5.88
C ILE A 125 10.81 1.67 5.07
N VAL A 126 11.10 0.62 4.29
CA VAL A 126 12.31 0.53 3.45
C VAL A 126 12.34 1.65 2.41
N LEU A 127 11.21 1.95 1.76
CA LEU A 127 11.09 3.05 0.81
C LEU A 127 11.42 4.40 1.46
N LYS A 128 10.85 4.67 2.64
CA LYS A 128 11.09 5.90 3.41
C LYS A 128 12.55 6.04 3.85
N GLU A 129 13.22 4.95 4.21
CA GLU A 129 14.65 4.95 4.54
C GLU A 129 15.51 5.22 3.30
N THR A 130 15.15 4.63 2.17
CA THR A 130 15.87 4.80 0.90
C THR A 130 15.78 6.26 0.43
N LEU A 131 14.59 6.86 0.49
CA LEU A 131 14.39 8.28 0.19
C LEU A 131 15.24 9.20 1.08
N ARG A 132 15.31 8.90 2.39
CA ARG A 132 16.19 9.64 3.32
C ARG A 132 17.67 9.52 2.93
N LYS A 133 18.13 8.34 2.52
CA LYS A 133 19.51 8.15 2.05
C LYS A 133 19.80 8.96 0.79
N PHE A 134 18.86 9.00 -0.16
CA PHE A 134 18.97 9.82 -1.37
C PHE A 134 19.06 11.31 -1.05
N GLN A 135 18.20 11.82 -0.17
CA GLN A 135 18.27 13.22 0.31
C GLN A 135 19.61 13.53 0.98
N GLY A 136 20.20 12.57 1.68
CA GLY A 136 21.54 12.71 2.29
C GLY A 136 22.70 12.77 1.28
N ILE A 137 22.53 12.30 0.03
CA ILE A 137 23.53 12.45 -1.04
C ILE A 137 23.64 13.91 -1.47
N GLU A 138 22.52 14.62 -1.55
CA GLU A 138 22.47 16.05 -1.90
C GLU A 138 23.33 16.90 -0.95
N LEU A 139 23.29 16.60 0.35
CA LEU A 139 24.08 17.30 1.38
C LEU A 139 25.59 17.05 1.23
N ARG A 140 26.00 15.85 0.77
CA ARG A 140 27.42 15.52 0.55
C ARG A 140 27.99 16.23 -0.67
N LEU A 141 27.23 16.24 -1.77
CA LEU A 141 27.60 16.97 -2.99
C LEU A 141 27.69 18.49 -2.77
N LYS A 142 26.89 19.06 -1.87
CA LYS A 142 26.98 20.48 -1.48
C LYS A 142 28.27 20.76 -0.68
N LYS A 143 28.63 19.89 0.26
CA LYS A 143 29.85 20.05 1.08
C LYS A 143 31.15 19.91 0.30
N GLU A 144 31.21 19.01 -0.68
CA GLU A 144 32.39 18.88 -1.56
C GLU A 144 32.62 20.17 -2.37
N LYS A 145 31.55 20.77 -2.92
CA LYS A 145 31.65 22.05 -3.64
C LYS A 145 32.18 23.19 -2.77
N GLU A 146 31.75 23.27 -1.51
CA GLU A 146 32.23 24.27 -0.57
C GLU A 146 33.71 24.06 -0.20
N SER A 147 34.14 22.80 -0.06
CA SER A 147 35.53 22.43 0.22
C SER A 147 36.48 22.78 -0.93
N ASP A 148 36.08 22.48 -2.17
CA ASP A 148 36.87 22.78 -3.37
C ASP A 148 37.04 24.30 -3.57
N LEU A 149 35.96 25.07 -3.33
CA LEU A 149 36.01 26.53 -3.35
C LEU A 149 37.00 27.06 -2.30
N CYS A 150 36.95 26.54 -1.06
CA CYS A 150 37.89 26.94 0.00
C CYS A 150 39.35 26.63 -0.34
N GLU A 151 39.64 25.50 -0.97
CA GLU A 151 40.99 25.16 -1.41
C GLU A 151 41.51 26.07 -2.54
N CYS A 152 40.66 26.40 -3.52
CA CYS A 152 41.04 27.32 -4.60
C CYS A 152 41.42 28.70 -4.06
N TRP A 153 40.66 29.23 -3.10
CA TRP A 153 41.00 30.48 -2.42
C TRP A 153 42.33 30.40 -1.66
N ARG A 154 42.57 29.30 -0.93
CA ARG A 154 43.81 29.10 -0.18
C ARG A 154 45.04 29.02 -1.08
N LYS A 155 44.95 28.31 -2.21
CA LYS A 155 46.06 28.19 -3.19
C LYS A 155 46.34 29.51 -3.91
N GLY A 156 45.31 30.32 -4.17
CA GLY A 156 45.46 31.67 -4.72
C GLY A 156 46.13 32.66 -3.74
N ALA A 157 45.83 32.55 -2.45
CA ALA A 157 46.42 33.43 -1.41
C ALA A 157 47.90 33.13 -1.09
N VAL A 158 48.39 31.91 -1.38
CA VAL A 158 49.79 31.49 -1.13
C VAL A 158 50.72 31.83 -2.30
N SER A 159 50.17 32.25 -3.45
CA SER A 159 50.93 32.51 -4.68
C SER A 159 51.18 34.01 -4.95
N ASN A 160 50.93 34.89 -3.98
CA ASN A 160 51.09 36.35 -4.08
C ASN A 160 52.08 36.89 -3.05
#